data_AF-A0A0D2PQ17-F1
#
_entry.id   AF-A0A0D2PQ17-F1
#
_cell.length_a   1.000
_cell.length_b   1.000
_cell.length_c   1.000
_cell.angle_alpha   90.00
_cell.angle_beta   90.00
_cell.angle_gamma   90.00
#
_symmetry.space_group_name_H-M   'P 1'
#
loop_
_entity.id
_entity.type
_entity.pdbx_description
1 polymer ?
#
loop_
_entity_poly.entity_id
_entity_poly.type
_entity_poly.pdbx_seq_one_letter_code
_entity_poly.pdbx_strand_id
1 'polypeptide(L)'
;MEYTPRFPQPFTLSEAINLDVAVITEEISRLRNSLARLRATQIILQAELEVPGEIDSEITKAFDENKIVIGSQEERISILKMALTEKGITSGSHYDTTTASLAAPSPIARGTLPTSQFVSANATQDYTDQSNESEDAGGVFL
;
A
#
# COMPACT_ATOMS: atom_id res chain seq x y z
N MET A 1 -0.14 0.28 28.38
CA MET A 1 0.00 1.74 28.68
C MET A 1 -1.21 2.49 28.12
N GLU A 2 -1.60 3.63 28.69
CA GLU A 2 -2.68 4.48 28.13
C GLU A 2 -2.07 5.55 27.22
N TYR A 3 -2.30 5.45 25.90
CA TYR A 3 -1.85 6.44 24.92
C TYR A 3 -3.03 7.30 24.49
N THR A 4 -2.88 8.63 24.62
CA THR A 4 -3.90 9.60 24.20
C THR A 4 -3.40 10.36 22.97
N PRO A 5 -3.97 10.12 21.77
CA PRO A 5 -3.60 10.85 20.56
C PRO A 5 -4.12 12.30 20.60
N ARG A 6 -3.40 13.23 19.95
CA ARG A 6 -3.84 14.62 19.79
C ARG A 6 -4.89 14.75 18.69
N PHE A 7 -4.80 13.92 17.66
CA PHE A 7 -5.75 13.90 16.56
C PHE A 7 -6.73 12.73 16.68
N PRO A 8 -7.97 12.86 16.20
CA PRO A 8 -8.88 11.73 16.07
C PRO A 8 -8.23 10.61 15.24
N GLN A 9 -8.30 9.39 15.75
CA GLN A 9 -7.74 8.20 15.11
C GLN A 9 -8.87 7.22 14.77
N PRO A 10 -8.71 6.43 13.70
CA PRO A 10 -9.72 5.44 13.31
C PRO A 10 -9.80 4.26 14.29
N PHE A 11 -8.84 4.15 15.21
CA PHE A 11 -8.80 3.12 16.25
C PHE A 11 -7.97 3.61 17.44
N THR A 12 -8.23 2.99 18.58
CA THR A 12 -7.47 3.11 19.83
C THR A 12 -6.27 2.17 19.85
N LEU A 13 -5.36 2.35 20.81
CA LEU A 13 -4.25 1.41 21.02
C LEU A 13 -4.74 -0.01 21.32
N SER A 14 -5.78 -0.15 22.15
CA SER A 14 -6.35 -1.46 22.50
C SER A 14 -6.91 -2.19 21.28
N GLU A 15 -7.57 -1.48 20.37
CA GLU A 15 -8.02 -2.06 19.10
C GLU A 15 -6.84 -2.46 18.20
N ALA A 16 -5.80 -1.61 18.12
CA ALA A 16 -4.60 -1.90 17.33
C ALA A 16 -3.84 -3.15 17.82
N ILE A 17 -3.81 -3.41 19.13
CA ILE A 17 -3.20 -4.63 19.71
C ILE A 17 -3.91 -5.90 19.24
N ASN A 18 -5.18 -5.83 18.83
CA ASN A 18 -5.92 -6.99 18.33
C ASN A 18 -5.71 -7.25 16.83
N LEU A 19 -5.06 -6.34 16.10
CA LEU A 19 -4.77 -6.53 14.68
C LEU A 19 -3.64 -7.56 14.47
N ASP A 20 -3.64 -8.20 13.31
CA ASP A 20 -2.53 -9.06 12.87
C ASP A 20 -1.27 -8.21 12.61
N VAL A 21 -0.11 -8.77 12.92
CA VAL A 21 1.20 -8.16 12.67
C VAL A 21 1.36 -7.82 11.20
N ALA A 22 0.94 -8.71 10.28
CA ALA A 22 1.00 -8.45 8.85
C ALA A 22 0.23 -7.17 8.47
N VAL A 23 -1.01 -7.04 8.96
CA VAL A 23 -1.87 -5.86 8.75
C VAL A 23 -1.22 -4.60 9.33
N ILE A 24 -0.68 -4.67 10.54
CA ILE A 24 0.01 -3.54 11.18
C ILE A 24 1.22 -3.10 10.34
N THR A 25 2.03 -4.03 9.86
CA THR A 25 3.24 -3.73 9.08
C THR A 25 2.94 -3.15 7.69
N GLU A 26 1.90 -3.67 7.02
CA GLU A 26 1.41 -3.12 5.76
C GLU A 26 0.91 -1.69 5.96
N GLU A 27 0.13 -1.47 7.01
CA GLU A 27 -0.42 -0.15 7.32
C GLU A 27 0.68 0.87 7.62
N ILE A 28 1.69 0.51 8.41
CA ILE A 28 2.86 1.38 8.66
C ILE A 28 3.56 1.73 7.34
N SER A 29 3.69 0.78 6.42
CA SER A 29 4.33 0.99 5.12
C SER A 29 3.53 1.95 4.24
N ARG A 30 2.21 1.77 4.19
CA ARG A 30 1.27 2.67 3.50
C ARG A 30 1.34 4.09 4.04
N LEU A 31 1.30 4.24 5.37
CA LEU A 31 1.37 5.56 6.03
C LEU A 31 2.71 6.24 5.79
N ARG A 32 3.83 5.51 5.81
CA ARG A 32 5.15 6.06 5.49
C ARG A 32 5.22 6.59 4.06
N ASN A 33 4.67 5.84 3.10
CA ASN A 33 4.62 6.25 1.71
C ASN A 33 3.75 7.50 1.50
N SER A 34 2.60 7.57 2.20
CA SER A 34 1.74 8.75 2.24
C SER A 34 2.45 9.97 2.85
N LEU A 35 3.11 9.80 4.01
CA LEU A 35 3.89 10.85 4.66
C LEU A 35 5.03 11.39 3.80
N ALA A 36 5.71 10.51 3.04
CA ALA A 36 6.77 10.94 2.12
C ALA A 36 6.22 11.90 1.05
N ARG A 37 5.06 11.58 0.46
CA ARG A 37 4.40 12.48 -0.49
C ARG A 37 3.94 13.78 0.16
N LEU A 38 3.27 13.70 1.31
CA LEU A 38 2.78 14.90 2.01
C LEU A 38 3.92 15.85 2.38
N ARG A 39 5.06 15.33 2.84
CA ARG A 39 6.24 16.15 3.14
C ARG A 39 6.85 16.76 1.89
N ALA A 40 6.88 16.04 0.77
CA ALA A 40 7.33 16.60 -0.50
C ALA A 40 6.43 17.76 -0.95
N THR A 41 5.10 17.59 -0.85
CA THR A 41 4.14 18.68 -1.10
C THR A 41 4.34 19.84 -0.13
N GLN A 42 4.59 19.56 1.16
CA GLN A 42 4.82 20.60 2.16
C GLN A 42 6.03 21.48 1.83
N ILE A 43 7.12 20.87 1.35
CA ILE A 43 8.33 21.59 0.94
C ILE A 43 8.02 22.53 -0.23
N ILE A 44 7.24 22.06 -1.21
CA ILE A 44 6.84 22.87 -2.37
C ILE A 44 5.96 24.05 -1.94
N LEU A 45 4.93 23.79 -1.13
CA LEU A 45 4.05 24.84 -0.61
C LEU A 45 4.81 25.84 0.25
N GLN A 46 5.77 25.38 1.07
CA GLN A 46 6.61 26.28 1.87
C GLN A 46 7.40 27.23 0.98
N ALA A 47 8.05 26.69 -0.07
CA ALA A 47 8.84 27.49 -0.99
C ALA A 47 8.00 28.58 -1.67
N GLU A 48 6.75 28.27 -2.03
CA GLU A 48 5.83 29.23 -2.64
C GLU A 48 5.41 30.33 -1.66
N LEU A 49 5.19 30.00 -0.38
CA LEU A 49 4.89 30.99 0.67
C LEU A 49 6.07 31.93 0.98
N GLU A 50 7.30 31.51 0.66
CA GLU A 50 8.51 32.32 0.86
C GLU A 50 8.81 33.25 -0.33
N VAL A 51 8.10 33.10 -1.46
CA VAL A 51 8.25 33.98 -2.63
C VAL A 51 7.72 35.38 -2.29
N PRO A 52 8.52 36.45 -2.46
CA PRO A 52 8.07 37.82 -2.20
C PRO A 52 6.94 38.21 -3.15
N GLY A 53 5.78 38.59 -2.60
CA GLY A 53 4.61 38.96 -3.39
C GLY A 53 3.32 38.83 -2.61
N GLU A 54 2.20 38.77 -3.33
CA GLU A 54 0.90 38.44 -2.75
C GLU A 54 0.86 36.94 -2.44
N ILE A 55 0.67 36.60 -1.16
CA ILE A 55 0.57 35.22 -0.71
C ILE A 55 -0.83 34.69 -1.05
N ASP A 56 -0.89 33.60 -1.81
CA ASP A 56 -2.15 32.92 -2.10
C ASP A 56 -2.72 32.27 -0.83
N SER A 57 -3.94 32.69 -0.47
CA SER A 57 -4.66 32.14 0.69
C SER A 57 -4.95 30.65 0.58
N GLU A 58 -5.14 30.12 -0.64
CA GLU A 58 -5.37 28.69 -0.86
C GLU A 58 -4.08 27.89 -0.62
N ILE A 59 -2.91 28.44 -0.96
CA ILE A 59 -1.61 27.81 -0.69
C ILE A 59 -1.35 27.77 0.81
N THR A 60 -1.63 28.86 1.52
CA THR A 60 -1.51 28.92 2.99
C THR A 60 -2.43 27.89 3.65
N LYS A 61 -3.68 27.80 3.19
CA LYS A 61 -4.65 26.84 3.70
C LYS A 61 -4.22 25.40 3.44
N ALA A 62 -3.81 25.08 2.22
CA ALA A 62 -3.31 23.74 1.87
C ALA A 62 -2.08 23.35 2.71
N PHE A 63 -1.18 24.31 2.97
CA PHE A 63 -0.02 24.12 3.83
C PHE A 63 -0.41 23.76 5.26
N ASP A 64 -1.38 24.47 5.84
CA ASP A 64 -1.84 24.22 7.21
C ASP A 64 -2.67 22.93 7.34
N GLU A 65 -3.51 22.63 6.36
CA GLU A 65 -4.27 21.37 6.32
C GLU A 65 -3.34 20.15 6.26
N ASN A 66 -2.31 20.21 5.41
CA ASN A 66 -1.31 19.13 5.32
C ASN A 66 -0.56 18.92 6.65
N LYS A 67 -0.28 19.96 7.44
CA LYS A 67 0.35 19.82 8.76
C LYS A 67 -0.50 19.00 9.72
N ILE A 68 -1.81 19.22 9.71
CA ILE A 68 -2.76 18.46 10.54
C ILE A 68 -2.77 16.99 10.10
N VAL A 69 -2.86 16.74 8.79
CA VAL A 69 -2.88 15.39 8.22
C VAL A 69 -1.57 14.64 8.51
N ILE A 70 -0.42 15.28 8.34
CA ILE A 70 0.90 14.72 8.67
C ILE A 70 0.93 14.31 10.14
N GLY A 71 0.52 15.21 11.05
CA GLY A 71 0.50 14.94 12.48
C GLY A 71 -0.39 13.74 12.84
N SER A 72 -1.60 13.66 12.26
CA SER A 72 -2.51 12.53 12.48
C SER A 72 -1.91 11.20 12.00
N GLN A 73 -1.23 11.19 10.85
CA GLN A 73 -0.60 9.98 10.32
C GLN A 73 0.62 9.55 11.13
N GLU A 74 1.42 10.49 11.65
CA GLU A 74 2.54 10.19 12.53
C GLU A 74 2.07 9.55 13.85
N GLU A 75 1.00 10.05 14.43
CA GLU A 75 0.38 9.46 15.62
C GLU A 75 -0.16 8.06 15.34
N ARG A 76 -0.80 7.84 14.17
CA ARG A 76 -1.27 6.51 13.78
C ARG A 76 -0.10 5.51 13.70
N ILE A 77 1.02 5.91 13.12
CA ILE A 77 2.25 5.07 13.10
C ILE A 77 2.73 4.80 14.53
N SER A 78 2.66 5.77 15.43
CA SER A 78 3.04 5.60 16.84
C SER A 78 2.18 4.52 17.51
N ILE A 79 0.84 4.61 17.38
CA ILE A 79 -0.11 3.61 17.91
C ILE A 79 0.22 2.21 17.39
N LEU A 80 0.43 2.10 16.08
CA LEU A 80 0.75 0.81 15.45
C LEU A 80 2.08 0.23 15.93
N LYS A 81 3.10 1.07 16.15
CA LYS A 81 4.38 0.63 16.71
C LYS A 81 4.28 0.20 18.17
N MET A 82 3.46 0.88 18.97
CA MET A 82 3.18 0.46 20.35
C MET A 82 2.45 -0.87 20.36
N ALA A 83 1.48 -1.08 19.47
CA ALA A 83 0.79 -2.36 19.33
C ALA A 83 1.74 -3.52 18.97
N LEU A 84 2.73 -3.28 18.09
CA LEU A 84 3.79 -4.27 17.82
C LEU A 84 4.65 -4.54 19.06
N THR A 85 4.98 -3.49 19.82
CA THR A 85 5.78 -3.62 21.05
C THR A 85 5.06 -4.45 22.11
N GLU A 86 3.76 -4.24 22.30
CA GLU A 86 2.91 -5.04 23.21
C GLU A 86 2.82 -6.51 22.76
N LYS A 87 2.97 -6.78 21.46
CA LYS A 87 3.10 -8.15 20.89
C LYS A 87 4.51 -8.73 21.00
N GLY A 88 5.46 -8.03 21.60
CA GLY A 88 6.87 -8.45 21.71
C GLY A 88 7.72 -8.18 20.47
N ILE A 89 7.20 -7.46 19.47
CA ILE A 89 7.89 -7.15 18.22
C ILE A 89 8.46 -5.73 18.32
N THR A 90 9.76 -5.63 18.57
CA THR A 90 10.46 -4.34 18.57
C THR A 90 10.93 -3.99 17.16
N SER A 91 11.04 -2.69 16.87
CA SER A 91 11.48 -2.15 15.57
C SER A 91 12.95 -2.48 15.33
N GLY A 92 13.21 -3.70 14.89
CA GLY A 92 14.54 -4.32 14.72
C GLY A 92 14.45 -5.85 14.57
N SER A 93 13.41 -6.47 15.13
CA SER A 93 13.12 -7.90 14.93
C SER A 93 12.33 -8.11 13.64
N HIS A 94 13.03 -8.38 12.55
CA HIS A 94 12.42 -8.93 11.33
C HIS A 94 11.97 -10.38 11.61
N TYR A 95 10.79 -10.56 12.21
CA TYR A 95 10.15 -11.86 12.53
C TYR A 95 11.12 -12.96 12.96
N ASP A 96 11.32 -13.10 14.27
CA ASP A 96 12.11 -14.19 14.84
C ASP A 96 11.55 -15.54 14.38
N THR A 97 12.22 -16.15 13.39
CA THR A 97 11.85 -17.44 12.79
C THR A 97 12.14 -18.55 13.79
N THR A 98 11.41 -18.63 14.90
CA THR A 98 11.43 -19.80 15.78
C THR A 98 10.16 -19.91 16.63
N THR A 99 9.07 -20.36 16.01
CA THR A 99 8.12 -21.25 16.72
C THR A 99 8.39 -22.69 16.32
N ALA A 100 9.16 -23.31 17.21
CA ALA A 100 9.47 -24.71 17.45
C ALA A 100 8.67 -25.82 16.72
N SER A 101 9.44 -26.73 16.11
CA SER A 101 9.48 -28.17 16.41
C SER A 101 8.17 -28.97 16.29
N LEU A 102 7.94 -29.53 15.10
CA LEU A 102 7.47 -30.91 14.98
C LEU A 102 8.61 -31.75 14.40
N ALA A 103 9.05 -32.71 15.19
CA ALA A 103 10.18 -33.58 14.91
C ALA A 103 10.03 -34.32 13.57
N ALA A 104 11.07 -34.25 12.74
CA ALA A 104 11.31 -35.25 11.71
C ALA A 104 11.79 -36.55 12.36
N PRO A 105 11.52 -37.70 11.72
CA PRO A 105 12.65 -38.51 11.28
C PRO A 105 12.63 -38.74 9.75
N SER A 106 13.80 -38.55 9.16
CA SER A 106 14.16 -38.81 7.75
C SER A 106 14.28 -40.33 7.45
N PRO A 107 14.79 -40.76 6.27
CA PRO A 107 14.10 -40.93 5.00
C PRO A 107 14.15 -42.39 4.49
N ILE A 108 13.25 -42.81 3.59
CA ILE A 108 13.48 -44.01 2.75
C ILE A 108 13.27 -43.63 1.29
N ALA A 109 14.34 -43.76 0.51
CA ALA A 109 14.37 -43.62 -0.93
C ALA A 109 14.03 -44.95 -1.62
N ARG A 110 13.29 -44.91 -2.75
CA ARG A 110 13.67 -45.47 -4.08
C ARG A 110 12.45 -45.79 -4.98
N GLY A 111 12.55 -45.34 -6.23
CA GLY A 111 11.85 -45.87 -7.43
C GLY A 111 10.42 -45.34 -7.60
N THR A 112 9.90 -44.99 -8.79
CA THR A 112 10.26 -45.36 -10.16
C THR A 112 9.48 -44.41 -11.10
N LEU A 113 10.11 -43.87 -12.14
CA LEU A 113 9.44 -43.17 -13.26
C LEU A 113 8.73 -44.18 -14.17
N PRO A 114 7.62 -43.77 -14.84
CA PRO A 114 7.61 -43.90 -16.30
C PRO A 114 6.97 -42.69 -17.01
N THR A 115 7.78 -42.04 -17.85
CA THR A 115 7.65 -41.90 -19.32
C THR A 115 6.26 -42.06 -19.99
N SER A 116 5.85 -40.94 -20.64
CA SER A 116 5.28 -40.78 -22.00
C SER A 116 3.79 -41.09 -22.28
N GLN A 117 3.04 -40.11 -22.80
CA GLN A 117 2.88 -39.94 -24.27
C GLN A 117 2.08 -38.69 -24.67
N PHE A 118 2.54 -38.10 -25.77
CA PHE A 118 1.92 -37.06 -26.60
C PHE A 118 0.84 -37.63 -27.51
N VAL A 119 -0.22 -36.84 -27.76
CA VAL A 119 -0.98 -36.67 -29.03
C VAL A 119 -2.05 -35.61 -28.76
N SER A 120 -2.56 -34.79 -29.68
CA SER A 120 -2.14 -34.20 -30.94
C SER A 120 -3.25 -33.19 -31.29
N ALA A 121 -2.97 -32.28 -32.20
CA ALA A 121 -3.82 -31.17 -32.62
C ALA A 121 -5.17 -31.58 -33.25
N ASN A 122 -6.15 -30.65 -33.18
CA ASN A 122 -7.12 -30.34 -34.25
C ASN A 122 -7.67 -28.93 -33.97
N ALA A 123 -7.37 -27.90 -34.78
CA ALA A 123 -7.89 -27.61 -36.12
C ALA A 123 -9.09 -26.65 -36.09
N THR A 124 -8.76 -25.36 -36.31
CA THR A 124 -9.33 -24.39 -37.26
C THR A 124 -10.77 -24.56 -37.75
N GLN A 125 -11.58 -23.51 -37.59
CA GLN A 125 -12.28 -22.71 -38.62
C GLN A 125 -13.48 -21.99 -37.99
N ASP A 126 -13.56 -20.67 -38.02
CA ASP A 126 -13.95 -19.80 -39.14
C ASP A 126 -15.37 -19.26 -38.85
N TYR A 127 -15.52 -17.94 -38.76
CA TYR A 127 -16.62 -17.18 -39.37
C TYR A 127 -16.47 -15.67 -39.08
N THR A 128 -16.20 -14.94 -40.18
CA THR A 128 -16.71 -13.60 -40.61
C THR A 128 -16.60 -12.40 -39.63
N ASP A 129 -15.84 -11.35 -39.92
CA ASP A 129 -15.92 -10.38 -41.04
C ASP A 129 -17.33 -9.80 -41.26
N GLN A 130 -17.53 -8.59 -40.74
CA GLN A 130 -18.37 -7.58 -41.38
C GLN A 130 -17.82 -6.18 -41.06
N SER A 131 -17.01 -5.72 -42.00
CA SER A 131 -16.95 -4.34 -42.45
C SER A 131 -18.33 -3.66 -42.42
N ASN A 132 -18.39 -2.46 -41.84
CA ASN A 132 -19.36 -1.46 -42.25
C ASN A 132 -18.65 -0.11 -42.35
N GLU A 133 -18.02 0.09 -43.51
CA GLU A 133 -17.76 1.42 -44.03
C GLU A 133 -19.10 2.10 -44.32
N SER A 134 -19.24 3.33 -43.84
CA SER A 134 -20.05 4.35 -44.50
C SER A 134 -19.31 5.66 -44.32
N GLU A 135 -18.40 5.92 -45.26
CA GLU A 135 -18.07 7.28 -45.67
C GLU A 135 -19.38 7.98 -46.09
N ASP A 136 -19.62 9.21 -45.65
CA ASP A 136 -19.94 10.29 -46.60
C ASP A 136 -19.91 11.69 -45.95
N ALA A 137 -19.24 12.58 -46.68
CA ALA A 137 -19.44 14.02 -46.82
C ALA A 137 -19.67 14.93 -45.60
N GLY A 138 -18.62 15.71 -45.29
CA GLY A 138 -18.52 17.07 -45.85
C GLY A 138 -19.41 18.17 -45.27
N GLY A 139 -18.78 19.22 -44.73
CA GLY A 139 -19.44 20.51 -44.54
C GLY A 139 -18.74 21.48 -43.59
N VAL A 140 -17.64 22.09 -44.03
CA VAL A 140 -17.17 23.39 -43.52
C VAL A 140 -17.81 24.48 -44.37
N PHE A 141 -18.66 25.32 -43.79
CA PHE A 141 -19.10 26.67 -44.21
C PHE A 141 -20.05 27.16 -43.08
N LEU A 142 -19.98 28.32 -42.43
CA LEU A 142 -19.24 29.58 -42.53
C LEU A 142 -19.05 30.11 -41.10
#